data_AF-M5U722-F1
#
_entry.id   AF-M5U722-F1
#
_cell.length_a   1.000
_cell.length_b   1.000
_cell.length_c   1.000
_cell.angle_alpha   90.00
_cell.angle_beta   90.00
_cell.angle_gamma   90.00
#
_symmetry.space_group_name_H-M   'P 1'
#
loop_
_entity.id
_entity.type
_entity.pdbx_description
1 polymer ?
#
loop_
_entity_poly.entity_id
_entity_poly.type
_entity_poly.pdbx_seq_one_letter_code
_entity_poly.pdbx_strand_id
1 'polypeptide(L)' 'MDSLGNRSLIRLLEACIGELPEKNRDLLVLHYQKQMAVAEISAGSASGVSTVYERLHKIRTTLSRCIHRKLAAGS' A
#
# COMPACT_ATOMS: atom_id res chain seq x y z
N MET A 1 -2.03 -16.63 -20.42
CA MET A 1 -1.56 -15.49 -19.60
C MET A 1 -1.70 -15.84 -18.12
N ASP A 2 -0.92 -16.85 -17.72
CA ASP A 2 -0.10 -17.01 -16.51
C ASP A 2 -0.66 -16.58 -15.15
N SER A 3 -1.63 -17.33 -14.63
CA SER A 3 -2.08 -17.28 -13.23
C SER A 3 -0.97 -17.57 -12.19
N LEU A 4 0.20 -18.07 -12.63
CA LEU A 4 1.37 -18.33 -11.79
C LEU A 4 2.18 -17.06 -11.48
N GLY A 5 2.31 -16.14 -12.44
CA GLY A 5 2.95 -14.85 -12.21
C GLY A 5 2.18 -14.00 -11.19
N ASN A 6 0.85 -14.06 -11.26
CA ASN A 6 -0.03 -13.30 -10.37
C ASN A 6 0.07 -13.77 -8.89
N ARG A 7 0.20 -15.08 -8.64
CA ARG A 7 0.40 -15.62 -7.28
C ARG A 7 1.76 -15.25 -6.67
N SER A 8 2.79 -15.10 -7.50
CA SER A 8 4.09 -14.59 -7.03
C SER A 8 4.00 -13.12 -6.63
N LEU A 9 3.34 -12.30 -7.46
CA LEU A 9 3.14 -10.88 -7.17
C LEU A 9 2.32 -10.63 -5.91
N ILE A 10 1.27 -11.41 -5.65
CA ILE A 10 0.47 -11.31 -4.42
C ILE A 10 1.34 -11.55 -3.18
N ARG A 11 2.15 -12.61 -3.16
CA ARG A 11 3.05 -12.91 -2.04
C ARG A 11 4.10 -11.83 -1.81
N LEU A 12 4.64 -11.26 -2.89
CA LEU A 12 5.59 -10.15 -2.80
C LEU A 12 4.93 -8.88 -2.26
N LEU A 13 3.71 -8.59 -2.70
CA LEU A 13 2.93 -7.47 -2.20
C LEU A 13 2.60 -7.65 -0.71
N GLU A 14 2.17 -8.83 -0.28
CA GLU A 14 1.92 -9.15 1.13
C GLU A 14 3.17 -8.94 1.99
N ALA A 15 4.32 -9.45 1.55
CA ALA A 15 5.60 -9.23 2.23
C ALA A 15 5.96 -7.74 2.31
N CYS A 16 5.79 -6.99 1.22
CA CYS A 16 6.06 -5.56 1.17
C CYS A 16 5.09 -4.73 2.03
N ILE A 17 3.82 -5.14 2.14
CA ILE A 17 2.85 -4.54 3.08
C ILE A 17 3.29 -4.80 4.51
N GLY A 18 3.79 -6.01 4.83
CA GLY A 18 4.35 -6.34 6.14
C GLY A 18 5.54 -5.45 6.56
N GLU A 19 6.36 -5.01 5.60
CA GLU A 19 7.49 -4.08 5.84
C GLU A 19 7.04 -2.63 6.09
N LEU A 20 5.79 -2.26 5.83
CA LEU A 20 5.30 -0.90 6.07
C LEU A 20 5.10 -0.64 7.57
N PRO A 21 5.31 0.60 8.06
CA PRO A 21 4.88 1.01 9.39
C PRO A 21 3.39 0.78 9.62
N GLU A 22 3.00 0.45 10.86
CA GLU A 22 1.61 0.14 11.24
C GLU A 22 0.61 1.21 10.77
N LYS A 23 0.90 2.48 11.06
CA LYS A 23 0.08 3.63 10.62
C LYS A 23 -0.16 3.67 9.10
N ASN A 24 0.78 3.17 8.30
CA ASN A 24 0.63 3.11 6.85
C ASN A 24 -0.21 1.91 6.41
N ARG A 25 -0.11 0.78 7.11
CA ARG A 25 -0.98 -0.39 6.89
C ARG A 25 -2.43 -0.06 7.24
N ASP A 26 -2.67 0.64 8.34
CA ASP A 26 -4.01 1.06 8.74
C ASP A 26 -4.65 1.96 7.68
N LEU A 27 -3.87 2.90 7.13
CA LEU A 27 -4.34 3.77 6.06
C LEU A 27 -4.72 2.99 4.79
N LEU A 28 -3.99 1.90 4.47
CA LEU A 28 -4.37 1.01 3.38
C LEU A 28 -5.67 0.25 3.67
N VAL A 29 -5.87 -0.21 4.90
CA VAL A 29 -7.10 -0.90 5.32
C VAL A 29 -8.30 0.04 5.18
N LEU A 30 -8.20 1.26 5.70
CA LEU A 30 -9.28 2.26 5.60
C LEU A 30 -9.62 2.56 4.13
N HIS A 31 -8.60 2.77 3.29
CA HIS A 31 -8.85 3.15 1.90
C HIS A 31 -9.29 1.99 1.00
N TYR A 32 -8.61 0.84 1.06
CA TYR A 32 -8.85 -0.26 0.12
C TYR A 32 -9.79 -1.34 0.64
N GLN A 33 -9.77 -1.67 1.93
CA GLN A 33 -10.68 -2.69 2.47
C GLN A 33 -12.01 -2.09 2.90
N LYS A 34 -11.99 -0.91 3.54
CA LYS A 34 -13.21 -0.21 3.96
C LYS A 34 -13.78 0.72 2.89
N GLN A 35 -13.10 0.87 1.75
CA GLN A 35 -13.53 1.69 0.61
C GLN A 35 -13.80 3.16 1.00
N MET A 36 -13.16 3.65 2.06
CA MET A 36 -13.36 5.03 2.53
C MET A 36 -12.71 6.02 1.57
N ALA A 37 -13.43 7.10 1.28
CA ALA A 37 -12.87 8.21 0.55
C ALA A 37 -11.80 8.93 1.38
N VAL A 38 -10.83 9.53 0.70
CA VAL A 38 -9.75 10.28 1.35
C VAL A 38 -10.29 11.41 2.23
N ALA A 39 -11.41 12.03 1.82
CA ALA A 39 -12.10 13.05 2.60
C ALA A 39 -12.65 12.48 3.94
N GLU A 40 -13.24 11.29 3.93
CA GLU A 40 -13.77 10.64 5.14
C GLU A 40 -12.65 10.21 6.09
N ILE A 41 -11.55 9.68 5.55
CA ILE A 41 -10.35 9.33 6.33
C ILE A 41 -9.75 10.59 6.98
N SER A 42 -9.73 11.72 6.26
CA SER A 42 -9.26 12.99 6.81
C SER A 42 -10.20 13.53 7.89
N ALA A 43 -11.52 13.37 7.75
CA ALA A 43 -12.48 13.83 8.75
C ALA A 43 -12.36 13.05 10.07
N GLY A 44 -12.00 11.77 10.00
CA GLY A 44 -11.74 10.93 11.17
C GLY A 44 -10.33 11.05 11.76
N SER A 45 -9.44 11.90 11.22
CA SER A 45 -8.06 12.04 11.69
C SER A 45 -7.64 13.50 11.82
N ALA A 46 -6.62 13.79 12.64
CA ALA A 46 -6.07 15.14 12.76
C ALA A 46 -5.26 15.61 11.52
N SER A 47 -5.36 14.90 10.39
CA SER A 47 -4.58 15.14 9.17
C SER A 47 -5.48 15.69 8.06
N GLY A 48 -5.06 16.74 7.37
CA GLY A 48 -5.80 17.29 6.24
C GLY A 48 -5.85 16.34 5.05
N VAL A 49 -6.86 16.52 4.18
CA VAL A 49 -7.07 15.74 2.94
C VAL A 49 -5.78 15.59 2.13
N SER A 50 -5.06 16.69 1.90
CA SER A 50 -3.79 16.69 1.14
C SER A 50 -2.73 15.81 1.79
N THR A 51 -2.63 15.82 3.12
CA THR A 51 -1.69 14.97 3.87
C THR A 51 -2.03 13.49 3.70
N VAL A 52 -3.32 13.14 3.67
CA VAL A 52 -3.75 11.75 3.45
C VAL A 52 -3.40 11.30 2.02
N TYR A 53 -3.61 12.15 1.01
CA TYR A 53 -3.19 11.88 -0.37
C TYR A 53 -1.67 11.68 -0.48
N GLU A 54 -0.87 12.57 0.11
CA GLU A 54 0.59 12.46 0.09
C GLU A 54 1.06 11.17 0.76
N ARG A 55 0.45 10.79 1.89
CA ARG A 55 0.75 9.54 2.58
C ARG A 55 0.42 8.33 1.71
N LEU A 56 -0.78 8.28 1.11
CA LEU A 56 -1.16 7.21 0.19
C LEU A 56 -0.19 7.11 -0.99
N HIS A 57 0.23 8.24 -1.56
CA HIS A 57 1.21 8.28 -2.63
C HIS A 57 2.57 7.72 -2.18
N LYS A 58 3.09 8.16 -1.03
CA LYS A 58 4.36 7.66 -0.47
C LYS A 58 4.30 6.16 -0.17
N ILE A 59 3.16 5.66 0.30
CA ILE A 59 2.95 4.23 0.54
C ILE A 59 3.01 3.45 -0.78
N ARG A 60 2.25 3.90 -1.80
CA ARG A 60 2.25 3.26 -3.14
C ARG A 60 3.63 3.21 -3.76
N THR A 61 4.40 4.31 -3.70
CA THR A 61 5.78 4.35 -4.23
C THR A 61 6.73 3.46 -3.45
N THR A 62 6.53 3.34 -2.14
CA THR A 62 7.33 2.44 -1.29
C THR A 62 7.03 0.97 -1.59
N LEU A 63 5.76 0.60 -1.73
CA LEU A 63 5.35 -0.74 -2.14
C LEU A 63 5.90 -1.10 -3.52
N SER A 64 5.78 -0.20 -4.50
CA SER A 64 6.32 -0.42 -5.85
C SER A 64 7.83 -0.65 -5.83
N ARG A 65 8.60 0.18 -5.11
CA ARG A 65 10.05 -0.02 -4.95
C ARG A 65 10.40 -1.34 -4.27
N CYS A 66 9.65 -1.71 -3.22
CA CYS A 66 9.85 -2.97 -2.52
C CYS A 66 9.61 -4.18 -3.44
N ILE A 67 8.52 -4.17 -4.21
CA ILE A 67 8.18 -5.22 -5.17
C ILE A 67 9.25 -5.32 -6.24
N HIS A 68 9.66 -4.20 -6.85
CA HIS A 68 10.73 -4.19 -7.85
C HIS A 68 12.05 -4.74 -7.31
N ARG A 69 12.44 -4.35 -6.09
CA ARG A 69 13.65 -4.87 -5.42
C ARG A 69 13.57 -6.39 -5.22
N LYS A 70 12.43 -6.92 -4.76
CA LYS A 70 12.26 -8.36 -4.52
C LYS A 70 12.16 -9.16 -5.82
N LEU A 71 11.53 -8.61 -6.85
CA LEU A 71 11.51 -9.21 -8.19
C LEU A 71 12.92 -9.34 -8.76
N ALA A 72 13.75 -8.29 -8.64
CA ALA A 72 15.14 -8.31 -9.11
C ALA A 72 16.09 -9.18 -8.27
N ALA A 73 15.72 -9.50 -7.02
CA ALA A 73 16.51 -10.39 -6.15
C ALA A 73 16.13 -11.88 -6.31
N GLY A 74 14.98 -12.17 -6.92
CA GLY A 74 14.49 -13.52 -7.19
C GLY A 74 14.63 -13.97 -8.64
N SER A 75 15.40 -13.22 -9.44
CA SER A 75 15.78 -13.52 -10.83
C SER A 75 17.19 -14.11 -10.90
#